data_AF-A0A0E0BPV6-F1
#
_entry.id   AF-A0A0E0BPV6-F1
#
_cell.length_a   1.000
_cell.length_b   1.000
_cell.length_c   1.000
_cell.angle_alpha   90.00
_cell.angle_beta   90.00
_cell.angle_gamma   90.00
#
_symmetry.space_group_name_H-M   'P 1'
#
loop_
_entity.id
_entity.type
_entity.pdbx_description
1 polymer ?
#
loop_
_entity_poly.entity_id
_entity_poly.type
_entity_poly.pdbx_seq_one_letter_code
_entity_poly.pdbx_strand_id
1 'polypeptide(L)'
;MRDEQWWRALTSGYVTQWAAMHPQKVDALFYAHSLSEVHALALLLERFCTTPGCKAYLVVSGGGHYPCKEAAAVLKWPKVVCKERRFKIFDLAVGALSGPSHSEVPVLQAVYSSMRGIIRMHNPSVIVAVANVDAKIKDAFRMAADSAINHIAFVLLPRNSISKVLWMATLRPTSLPNWNRMRISGNIITQNRAKSLRRLLASLRNTYYVGDEVPISFNMDSRVDAATLNTVNSFDWPHGGKTLRRRIIQGGLIRTQRAGGQQLRPPRRLTPFSLSMRARRPVFPAKQT
;
A
#
# COMPACT_ATOMS: atom_id res chain seq x y z
N MET A 1 -3.90 -24.00 28.99
CA MET A 1 -2.42 -24.03 28.99
C MET A 1 -1.76 -24.09 27.59
N ARG A 2 -2.49 -24.23 26.46
CA ARG A 2 -1.90 -24.36 25.12
C ARG A 2 -1.79 -23.06 24.30
N ASP A 3 -2.45 -21.98 24.72
CA ASP A 3 -2.51 -20.71 23.99
C ASP A 3 -1.32 -19.76 24.21
N GLU A 4 -0.48 -20.03 25.20
CA GLU A 4 0.63 -19.15 25.62
C GLU A 4 1.94 -19.43 24.85
N GLN A 5 1.99 -20.38 23.92
CA GLN A 5 3.24 -20.75 23.23
C GLN A 5 3.86 -19.67 22.31
N TRP A 6 3.24 -18.49 22.22
CA TRP A 6 3.77 -17.32 21.51
C TRP A 6 4.99 -16.69 22.21
N TRP A 7 5.25 -17.05 23.48
CA TRP A 7 6.30 -16.47 24.30
C TRP A 7 7.75 -16.89 23.99
N ARG A 8 8.04 -17.95 23.22
CA ARG A 8 9.39 -18.58 23.17
C ARG A 8 10.36 -17.79 22.31
N ALA A 9 9.85 -17.11 21.30
CA ALA A 9 10.60 -16.14 20.52
C ALA A 9 10.77 -14.79 21.24
N LEU A 10 10.01 -14.57 22.32
CA LEU A 10 9.98 -13.33 23.10
C LEU A 10 10.56 -13.48 24.52
N THR A 11 10.91 -14.69 24.97
CA THR A 11 11.45 -14.93 26.33
C THR A 11 12.95 -15.17 26.36
N SER A 12 13.60 -15.44 25.22
CA SER A 12 15.05 -15.62 25.18
C SER A 12 15.84 -14.31 25.29
N GLY A 13 15.16 -13.15 25.33
CA GLY A 13 15.78 -11.84 25.51
C GLY A 13 15.06 -10.96 26.54
N TYR A 14 15.84 -10.35 27.45
CA TYR A 14 15.40 -9.26 28.35
C TYR A 14 14.68 -8.12 27.62
N VAL A 15 15.01 -7.95 26.34
CA VAL A 15 14.56 -6.87 25.47
C VAL A 15 13.07 -7.10 25.13
N THR A 16 12.66 -8.26 24.63
CA THR A 16 11.27 -8.55 24.24
C THR A 16 10.25 -8.53 25.39
N GLN A 17 10.69 -8.82 26.63
CA GLN A 17 9.86 -8.59 27.83
C GLN A 17 9.55 -7.11 28.07
N TRP A 18 10.49 -6.20 27.80
CA TRP A 18 10.27 -4.76 27.92
C TRP A 18 9.24 -4.25 26.91
N ALA A 19 9.26 -4.77 25.67
CA ALA A 19 8.30 -4.41 24.62
C ALA A 19 6.86 -4.82 25.00
N ALA A 20 6.70 -5.96 25.69
CA ALA A 20 5.41 -6.38 26.23
C ALA A 20 4.91 -5.44 27.35
N MET A 21 5.81 -4.92 28.19
CA MET A 21 5.45 -3.94 29.25
C MET A 21 5.16 -2.54 28.70
N HIS A 22 5.72 -2.18 27.54
CA HIS A 22 5.58 -0.85 26.94
C HIS A 22 5.18 -0.96 25.46
N PRO A 23 3.97 -1.48 25.16
CA PRO A 23 3.54 -1.69 23.79
C PRO A 23 3.44 -0.34 23.06
N GLN A 24 4.23 -0.18 22.01
CA GLN A 24 4.11 0.96 21.10
C GLN A 24 3.36 0.52 19.86
N LYS A 25 2.32 1.28 19.51
CA LYS A 25 1.66 1.12 18.22
C LYS A 25 2.65 1.41 17.09
N VAL A 26 2.69 0.49 16.13
CA VAL A 26 3.52 0.56 14.93
C VAL A 26 2.61 0.73 13.73
N ASP A 27 3.07 1.44 12.70
CA ASP A 27 2.28 1.62 11.48
C ASP A 27 2.62 0.53 10.46
N ALA A 28 3.91 0.24 10.30
CA ALA A 28 4.40 -0.77 9.36
C ALA A 28 5.47 -1.69 9.96
N LEU A 29 5.35 -3.00 9.73
CA LEU A 29 6.42 -3.96 9.95
C LEU A 29 6.99 -4.41 8.61
N PHE A 30 8.31 -4.40 8.48
CA PHE A 30 9.01 -4.92 7.31
C PHE A 30 9.60 -6.26 7.67
N TYR A 31 9.31 -7.31 6.90
CA TYR A 31 9.92 -8.62 7.11
C TYR A 31 10.96 -8.91 6.03
N ALA A 32 12.11 -9.41 6.45
CA ALA A 32 13.16 -9.90 5.57
C ALA A 32 13.74 -11.22 6.09
N HIS A 33 13.85 -12.20 5.20
CA HIS A 33 14.49 -13.47 5.46
C HIS A 33 15.98 -13.50 5.06
N SER A 34 16.43 -12.56 4.21
CA SER A 34 17.81 -12.48 3.71
C SER A 34 18.34 -11.05 3.57
N LEU A 35 19.67 -10.90 3.49
CA LEU A 35 20.37 -9.64 3.16
C LEU A 35 19.80 -8.95 1.94
N SER A 36 19.57 -9.73 0.89
CA SER A 36 19.08 -9.23 -0.38
C SER A 36 17.70 -8.58 -0.24
N GLU A 37 16.87 -9.09 0.67
CA GLU A 37 15.53 -8.55 0.95
C GLU A 37 15.62 -7.28 1.80
N VAL A 38 16.51 -7.26 2.80
CA VAL A 38 16.79 -6.04 3.58
C VAL A 38 17.23 -4.91 2.65
N HIS A 39 18.17 -5.18 1.74
CA HIS A 39 18.63 -4.20 0.77
C HIS A 39 17.50 -3.73 -0.16
N ALA A 40 16.64 -4.65 -0.62
CA ALA A 40 15.50 -4.30 -1.47
C ALA A 40 14.48 -3.42 -0.75
N LEU A 41 14.23 -3.67 0.54
CA LEU A 41 13.25 -2.93 1.35
C LEU A 41 13.83 -1.65 1.97
N ALA A 42 15.15 -1.49 2.00
CA ALA A 42 15.85 -0.41 2.73
C ALA A 42 15.28 0.98 2.43
N LEU A 43 15.11 1.31 1.14
CA LEU A 43 14.61 2.63 0.72
C LEU A 43 13.18 2.89 1.19
N LEU A 44 12.32 1.87 1.15
CA LEU A 44 10.93 2.00 1.60
C LEU A 44 10.87 2.08 3.13
N LEU A 45 11.63 1.25 3.83
CA LEU A 45 11.73 1.29 5.29
C LEU A 45 12.23 2.67 5.77
N GLU A 46 13.31 3.18 5.19
CA GLU A 46 13.85 4.51 5.49
C GLU A 46 12.80 5.60 5.25
N ARG A 47 12.03 5.48 4.17
CA ARG A 47 10.94 6.42 3.87
C ARG A 47 9.86 6.40 4.95
N PHE A 48 9.47 5.23 5.47
CA PHE A 48 8.55 5.15 6.59
C PHE A 48 9.16 5.74 7.88
N CYS A 49 10.42 5.43 8.19
CA CYS A 49 11.09 5.93 9.39
C CYS A 49 11.30 7.46 9.40
N THR A 50 11.45 8.08 8.22
CA THR A 50 11.65 9.52 8.07
C THR A 50 10.35 10.31 7.91
N THR A 51 9.22 9.63 7.68
CA THR A 51 7.93 10.31 7.55
C THR A 51 7.37 10.68 8.94
N PRO A 52 7.02 11.95 9.18
CA PRO A 52 6.49 12.39 10.47
C PRO A 52 5.23 11.61 10.87
N GLY A 53 5.21 11.13 12.12
CA GLY A 53 4.08 10.38 12.66
C GLY A 53 3.99 8.92 12.18
N CYS A 54 4.96 8.44 11.39
CA CYS A 54 5.06 7.02 11.03
C CYS A 54 6.10 6.31 11.91
N LYS A 55 5.73 5.14 12.42
CA LYS A 55 6.62 4.20 13.11
C LYS A 55 6.72 2.93 12.30
N ALA A 56 7.94 2.58 11.92
CA ALA A 56 8.21 1.34 11.22
C ALA A 56 9.42 0.63 11.79
N TYR A 57 9.36 -0.70 11.81
CA TYR A 57 10.41 -1.58 12.31
C TYR A 57 10.70 -2.70 11.33
N LEU A 58 11.94 -3.19 11.37
CA LEU A 58 12.37 -4.36 10.61
C LEU A 58 12.22 -5.61 11.49
N VAL A 59 11.78 -6.71 10.91
CA VAL A 59 11.75 -8.05 11.50
C VAL A 59 12.62 -8.94 10.61
N VAL A 60 13.62 -9.58 11.20
CA VAL A 60 14.53 -10.51 10.52
C VAL A 60 14.36 -11.91 11.04
N SER A 61 14.49 -12.91 10.16
CA SER A 61 14.41 -14.33 10.53
C SER A 61 15.40 -14.75 11.60
N GLY A 62 16.62 -14.22 11.58
CA GLY A 62 17.57 -14.38 12.68
C GLY A 62 18.23 -15.76 12.81
N GLY A 63 19.19 -15.89 13.72
CA GLY A 63 19.92 -17.13 14.01
C GLY A 63 20.98 -17.48 12.94
N GLY A 64 21.21 -18.79 12.69
CA GLY A 64 22.18 -19.29 11.71
C GLY A 64 21.90 -18.95 10.24
N HIS A 65 20.74 -18.35 9.93
CA HIS A 65 20.44 -17.84 8.59
C HIS A 65 21.07 -16.46 8.38
N TYR A 66 20.74 -15.49 9.26
CA TYR A 66 21.18 -14.12 9.08
C TYR A 66 21.05 -13.27 10.36
N PRO A 67 22.15 -12.68 10.89
CA PRO A 67 22.13 -11.96 12.16
C PRO A 67 21.74 -10.47 12.02
N CYS A 68 21.03 -9.94 13.02
CA CYS A 68 20.63 -8.52 13.08
C CYS A 68 21.77 -7.51 12.80
N LYS A 69 23.00 -7.80 13.25
CA LYS A 69 24.14 -6.88 13.10
C LYS A 69 24.48 -6.56 11.65
N GLU A 70 24.30 -7.54 10.76
CA GLU A 70 24.52 -7.34 9.33
C GLU A 70 23.38 -6.52 8.72
N ALA A 71 22.15 -6.68 9.22
CA ALA A 71 20.99 -5.91 8.73
C ALA A 71 21.17 -4.43 9.06
N ALA A 72 21.62 -4.16 10.28
CA ALA A 72 21.98 -2.82 10.71
C ALA A 72 23.06 -2.21 9.79
N ALA A 73 24.08 -2.99 9.38
CA ALA A 73 25.12 -2.51 8.47
C ALA A 73 24.56 -2.14 7.09
N VAL A 74 23.68 -2.96 6.50
CA VAL A 74 23.02 -2.66 5.22
C VAL A 74 22.17 -1.40 5.30
N LEU A 75 21.44 -1.22 6.41
CA LEU A 75 20.61 -0.04 6.66
C LEU A 75 21.42 1.19 7.10
N LYS A 76 22.75 1.09 7.20
CA LYS A 76 23.64 2.13 7.74
C LYS A 76 23.24 2.57 9.15
N TRP A 77 22.68 1.65 9.93
CA TRP A 77 22.33 1.85 11.33
C TRP A 77 23.47 1.39 12.26
N PRO A 78 23.63 2.02 13.44
CA PRO A 78 24.59 1.55 14.42
C PRO A 78 24.32 0.09 14.82
N LYS A 79 25.36 -0.75 14.92
CA LYS A 79 25.22 -2.16 15.33
C LYS A 79 24.60 -2.33 16.73
N VAL A 80 24.67 -1.28 17.57
CA VAL A 80 24.05 -1.25 18.90
C VAL A 80 22.52 -1.33 18.84
N VAL A 81 21.90 -0.96 17.71
CA VAL A 81 20.44 -1.05 17.49
C VAL A 81 19.89 -2.46 17.74
N CYS A 82 20.68 -3.50 17.51
CA CYS A 82 20.31 -4.89 17.79
C CYS A 82 20.23 -5.23 19.29
N LYS A 83 20.73 -4.36 20.16
CA LYS A 83 20.73 -4.51 21.62
C LYS A 83 19.95 -3.39 22.31
N GLU A 84 19.43 -2.42 21.56
CA GLU A 84 18.70 -1.27 22.09
C GLU A 84 17.28 -1.64 22.52
N ARG A 85 16.79 -0.99 23.58
CA ARG A 85 15.42 -1.15 24.08
C ARG A 85 14.34 -0.49 23.20
N ARG A 86 14.70 0.22 22.13
CA ARG A 86 13.76 0.93 21.24
C ARG A 86 13.40 0.16 19.96
N PHE A 87 13.88 -1.08 19.84
CA PHE A 87 13.51 -2.09 18.83
C PHE A 87 13.29 -1.57 17.41
N LYS A 88 14.34 -1.07 16.75
CA LYS A 88 14.24 -0.82 15.31
C LYS A 88 14.30 -2.10 14.48
N ILE A 89 14.94 -3.15 15.03
CA ILE A 89 15.06 -4.48 14.41
C ILE A 89 14.63 -5.54 15.44
N PHE A 90 13.69 -6.41 15.06
CA PHE A 90 13.31 -7.61 15.78
C PHE A 90 14.01 -8.81 15.16
N ASP A 91 14.86 -9.47 15.93
CA ASP A 91 15.53 -10.71 15.53
C ASP A 91 14.72 -11.90 16.03
N LEU A 92 14.15 -12.69 15.12
CA LEU A 92 13.32 -13.84 15.49
C LEU A 92 14.13 -15.07 15.93
N ALA A 93 15.45 -15.06 15.75
CA ALA A 93 16.36 -16.16 16.07
C ALA A 93 15.95 -17.54 15.52
N VAL A 94 15.21 -17.60 14.41
CA VAL A 94 14.64 -18.85 13.85
C VAL A 94 15.75 -19.85 13.49
N GLY A 95 16.90 -19.36 13.02
CA GLY A 95 18.04 -20.23 12.70
C GLY A 95 18.70 -20.90 13.90
N ALA A 96 18.43 -20.51 15.14
CA ALA A 96 18.91 -21.23 16.33
C ALA A 96 18.07 -22.48 16.63
N LEU A 97 16.89 -22.60 16.02
CA LEU A 97 15.96 -23.73 16.19
C LEU A 97 16.14 -24.80 15.10
N SER A 98 16.91 -24.49 14.06
CA SER A 98 17.33 -25.44 13.04
C SER A 98 18.50 -26.24 13.60
N GLY A 99 18.22 -27.36 14.27
CA GLY A 99 19.25 -28.35 14.61
C GLY A 99 19.93 -28.93 13.35
N PRO A 100 20.89 -29.86 13.48
CA PRO A 100 21.59 -30.48 12.34
C PRO A 100 20.64 -31.21 11.36
N SER A 101 19.42 -31.52 11.80
CA SER A 101 18.33 -31.95 10.94
C SER A 101 17.64 -30.74 10.30
N HIS A 102 17.77 -30.59 8.98
CA HIS A 102 17.07 -29.63 8.12
C HIS A 102 15.53 -29.80 8.09
N SER A 103 14.90 -30.22 9.19
CA SER A 103 13.45 -30.33 9.31
C SER A 103 12.83 -28.94 9.21
N GLU A 104 11.89 -28.76 8.29
CA GLU A 104 11.33 -27.46 7.89
C GLU A 104 10.09 -27.03 8.70
N VAL A 105 9.48 -27.97 9.43
CA VAL A 105 8.30 -27.76 10.31
C VAL A 105 8.54 -26.78 11.49
N PRO A 106 9.73 -26.75 12.14
CA PRO A 106 10.04 -25.78 13.19
C PRO A 106 10.07 -24.33 12.70
N VAL A 107 10.40 -24.07 11.43
CA VAL A 107 10.55 -22.72 10.87
C VAL A 107 9.19 -22.03 10.73
N LEU A 108 8.21 -22.72 10.14
CA LEU A 108 6.85 -22.20 10.00
C LEU A 108 6.26 -21.84 11.36
N GLN A 109 6.32 -22.77 12.32
CA GLN A 109 5.78 -22.59 13.66
C GLN A 109 6.51 -21.48 14.42
N ALA A 110 7.84 -21.40 14.31
CA ALA A 110 8.61 -20.33 14.93
C ALA A 110 8.21 -18.96 14.36
N VAL A 111 8.19 -18.80 13.03
CA VAL A 111 7.81 -17.54 12.38
C VAL A 111 6.37 -17.16 12.75
N TYR A 112 5.43 -18.10 12.69
CA TYR A 112 4.03 -17.87 13.07
C TYR A 112 3.92 -17.38 14.52
N SER A 113 4.50 -18.12 15.47
CA SER A 113 4.41 -17.80 16.90
C SER A 113 5.04 -16.44 17.21
N SER A 114 6.22 -16.15 16.64
CA SER A 114 6.90 -14.87 16.80
C SER A 114 6.07 -13.71 16.26
N MET A 115 5.59 -13.84 15.02
CA MET A 115 4.82 -12.78 14.38
C MET A 115 3.49 -12.55 15.05
N ARG A 116 2.80 -13.60 15.49
CA ARG A 116 1.57 -13.48 16.28
C ARG A 116 1.81 -12.65 17.54
N GLY A 117 2.92 -12.89 18.24
CA GLY A 117 3.33 -12.09 19.40
C GLY A 117 3.62 -10.63 19.05
N ILE A 118 4.46 -10.38 18.05
CA ILE A 118 4.82 -9.02 17.59
C ILE A 118 3.57 -8.25 17.15
N ILE A 119 2.69 -8.89 16.37
CA ILE A 119 1.42 -8.31 15.91
C ILE A 119 0.53 -7.94 17.09
N ARG A 120 0.39 -8.84 18.08
CA ARG A 120 -0.41 -8.58 19.28
C ARG A 120 0.12 -7.42 20.11
N MET A 121 1.45 -7.31 20.25
CA MET A 121 2.07 -6.24 21.04
C MET A 121 2.05 -4.89 20.32
N HIS A 122 2.34 -4.87 19.02
CA HIS A 122 2.58 -3.63 18.27
C HIS A 122 1.41 -3.18 17.40
N ASN A 123 0.41 -4.04 17.20
CA ASN A 123 -0.81 -3.76 16.44
C ASN A 123 -0.54 -2.99 15.11
N PRO A 124 0.30 -3.54 14.22
CA PRO A 124 0.69 -2.87 12.99
C PRO A 124 -0.50 -2.69 12.04
N SER A 125 -0.45 -1.65 11.20
CA SER A 125 -1.47 -1.47 10.16
C SER A 125 -1.14 -2.26 8.89
N VAL A 126 0.15 -2.47 8.62
CA VAL A 126 0.63 -3.20 7.45
C VAL A 126 1.88 -4.03 7.78
N ILE A 127 2.00 -5.20 7.15
CA ILE A 127 3.22 -5.99 7.11
C ILE A 127 3.69 -6.02 5.65
N VAL A 128 4.93 -5.59 5.40
CA VAL A 128 5.52 -5.50 4.06
C VAL A 128 6.65 -6.51 3.93
N ALA A 129 6.62 -7.32 2.88
CA ALA A 129 7.68 -8.27 2.54
C ALA A 129 7.91 -8.30 1.02
N VAL A 130 9.05 -8.86 0.60
CA VAL A 130 9.33 -9.06 -0.82
C VAL A 130 8.48 -10.21 -1.37
N ALA A 131 7.94 -10.07 -2.58
CA ALA A 131 7.01 -11.03 -3.16
C ALA A 131 7.58 -12.45 -3.35
N ASN A 132 8.90 -12.60 -3.47
CA ASN A 132 9.56 -13.89 -3.64
C ASN A 132 9.95 -14.57 -2.30
N VAL A 133 9.43 -14.10 -1.16
CA VAL A 133 9.59 -14.80 0.11
C VAL A 133 8.98 -16.21 0.06
N ASP A 134 9.55 -17.14 0.81
CA ASP A 134 9.15 -18.55 0.86
C ASP A 134 7.65 -18.71 1.13
N ALA A 135 7.01 -19.68 0.47
CA ALA A 135 5.57 -19.93 0.56
C ALA A 135 5.12 -20.23 1.99
N LYS A 136 5.90 -21.01 2.75
CA LYS A 136 5.59 -21.36 4.14
C LYS A 136 5.64 -20.11 5.02
N ILE A 137 6.60 -19.21 4.78
CA ILE A 137 6.68 -17.94 5.51
C ILE A 137 5.45 -17.06 5.19
N LYS A 138 4.99 -17.02 3.93
CA LYS A 138 3.74 -16.32 3.56
C LYS A 138 2.55 -16.89 4.32
N ASP A 139 2.44 -18.21 4.40
CA ASP A 139 1.36 -18.88 5.12
C ASP A 139 1.40 -18.59 6.62
N ALA A 140 2.59 -18.60 7.24
CA ALA A 140 2.75 -18.18 8.63
C ALA A 140 2.26 -16.74 8.88
N PHE A 141 2.56 -15.80 7.97
CA PHE A 141 2.08 -14.42 8.11
C PHE A 141 0.59 -14.29 7.90
N ARG A 142 0.01 -15.01 6.93
CA ARG A 142 -1.45 -15.02 6.73
C ARG A 142 -2.14 -15.55 7.98
N MET A 143 -1.71 -16.70 8.50
CA MET A 143 -2.25 -17.25 9.75
C MET A 143 -2.10 -16.28 10.93
N ALA A 144 -0.95 -15.61 11.06
CA ALA A 144 -0.71 -14.66 12.14
C ALA A 144 -1.60 -13.40 12.00
N ALA A 145 -1.74 -12.86 10.78
CA ALA A 145 -2.56 -11.70 10.47
C ALA A 145 -4.07 -12.00 10.62
N ASP A 146 -4.53 -13.17 10.19
CA ASP A 146 -5.93 -13.61 10.35
C ASP A 146 -6.30 -13.82 11.82
N SER A 147 -5.32 -14.13 12.67
CA SER A 147 -5.52 -14.24 14.12
C SER A 147 -5.53 -12.90 14.85
N ALA A 148 -5.29 -11.79 14.16
CA ALA A 148 -5.26 -10.46 14.74
C ALA A 148 -6.67 -9.92 14.97
N ILE A 149 -6.85 -9.16 16.05
CA ILE A 149 -8.15 -8.53 16.38
C ILE A 149 -8.51 -7.46 15.33
N ASN A 150 -7.50 -6.74 14.82
CA ASN A 150 -7.66 -5.72 13.80
C ASN A 150 -7.23 -6.26 12.44
N HIS A 151 -7.82 -5.73 11.37
CA HIS A 151 -7.40 -6.06 10.02
C HIS A 151 -6.01 -5.50 9.71
N ILE A 152 -5.07 -6.39 9.38
CA ILE A 152 -3.70 -6.05 9.00
C ILE A 152 -3.53 -6.39 7.52
N ALA A 153 -3.07 -5.44 6.71
CA ALA A 153 -2.75 -5.74 5.32
C ALA A 153 -1.37 -6.40 5.23
N PHE A 154 -1.31 -7.56 4.58
CA PHE A 154 -0.06 -8.18 4.20
C PHE A 154 0.28 -7.82 2.74
N VAL A 155 1.40 -7.12 2.55
CA VAL A 155 1.80 -6.54 1.26
C VAL A 155 3.07 -7.21 0.76
N LEU A 156 2.91 -7.92 -0.36
CA LEU A 156 4.00 -8.58 -1.06
C LEU A 156 4.43 -7.71 -2.25
N LEU A 157 5.60 -7.10 -2.16
CA LEU A 157 6.11 -6.20 -3.19
C LEU A 157 7.14 -6.90 -4.08
N PRO A 158 6.97 -6.90 -5.40
CA PRO A 158 8.05 -7.30 -6.31
C PRO A 158 9.25 -6.36 -6.14
N ARG A 159 10.47 -6.89 -6.20
CA ARG A 159 11.71 -6.13 -5.95
C ARG A 159 11.80 -4.85 -6.79
N ASN A 160 11.47 -4.97 -8.07
CA ASN A 160 11.55 -3.87 -9.03
C ASN A 160 10.50 -2.77 -8.80
N SER A 161 9.46 -3.05 -8.00
CA SER A 161 8.36 -2.15 -7.69
C SER A 161 8.60 -1.33 -6.42
N ILE A 162 9.50 -1.77 -5.52
CA ILE A 162 9.65 -1.18 -4.18
C ILE A 162 10.00 0.32 -4.26
N SER A 163 10.92 0.69 -5.15
CA SER A 163 11.29 2.10 -5.36
C SER A 163 10.17 2.97 -5.96
N LYS A 164 9.12 2.36 -6.51
CA LYS A 164 7.96 3.05 -7.09
C LYS A 164 6.81 3.23 -6.09
N VAL A 165 6.85 2.55 -4.94
CA VAL A 165 5.79 2.58 -3.92
C VAL A 165 6.18 3.34 -2.64
N LEU A 166 7.19 4.21 -2.71
CA LEU A 166 7.62 5.06 -1.59
C LEU A 166 6.51 5.98 -1.05
N TRP A 167 5.50 6.25 -1.88
CA TRP A 167 4.31 7.00 -1.48
C TRP A 167 3.51 6.30 -0.36
N MET A 168 3.64 4.98 -0.17
CA MET A 168 2.93 4.26 0.88
C MET A 168 3.21 4.83 2.27
N ALA A 169 4.44 5.30 2.52
CA ALA A 169 4.82 5.94 3.78
C ALA A 169 4.05 7.24 4.05
N THR A 170 3.51 7.89 3.01
CA THR A 170 2.73 9.13 3.15
C THR A 170 1.27 8.89 3.50
N LEU A 171 0.82 7.63 3.47
CA LEU A 171 -0.54 7.27 3.84
C LEU A 171 -0.71 7.33 5.36
N ARG A 172 -1.91 7.74 5.79
CA ARG A 172 -2.29 7.63 7.19
C ARG A 172 -2.35 6.16 7.60
N PRO A 173 -2.04 5.82 8.87
CA PRO A 173 -2.11 4.45 9.35
C PRO A 173 -3.47 3.77 9.12
N THR A 174 -4.57 4.53 9.20
CA THR A 174 -5.92 4.01 8.94
C THR A 174 -6.19 3.70 7.46
N SER A 175 -5.43 4.30 6.54
CA SER A 175 -5.53 4.10 5.10
C SER A 175 -4.59 3.00 4.59
N LEU A 176 -3.47 2.74 5.29
CA LEU A 176 -2.49 1.72 4.92
C LEU A 176 -3.12 0.34 4.68
N PRO A 177 -4.05 -0.19 5.50
CA PRO A 177 -4.66 -1.48 5.23
C PRO A 177 -5.49 -1.52 3.94
N ASN A 178 -5.96 -0.36 3.49
CA ASN A 178 -6.83 -0.21 2.33
C ASN A 178 -6.08 0.35 1.11
N TRP A 179 -4.74 0.31 1.10
CA TRP A 179 -3.91 0.91 0.06
C TRP A 179 -4.26 0.42 -1.35
N ASN A 180 -4.66 -0.85 -1.50
CA ASN A 180 -5.01 -1.50 -2.76
C ASN A 180 -6.51 -1.46 -3.09
N ARG A 181 -7.34 -0.81 -2.27
CA ARG A 181 -8.80 -0.70 -2.54
C ARG A 181 -9.16 0.51 -3.38
N MET A 182 -8.25 1.48 -3.50
CA MET A 182 -8.48 2.67 -4.30
C MET A 182 -8.53 2.28 -5.78
N ARG A 183 -9.60 2.69 -6.48
CA ARG A 183 -9.73 2.50 -7.93
C ARG A 183 -9.60 3.84 -8.63
N ILE A 184 -8.75 3.89 -9.65
CA ILE A 184 -8.49 5.07 -10.45
C ILE A 184 -9.12 4.84 -11.82
N SER A 185 -9.80 5.86 -12.36
CA SER A 185 -10.31 5.85 -13.73
C SER A 185 -10.00 7.19 -14.40
N GLY A 186 -9.52 7.17 -15.64
CA GLY A 186 -9.22 8.37 -16.41
C GLY A 186 -10.40 8.82 -17.25
N ASN A 187 -10.84 10.07 -17.11
CA ASN A 187 -11.82 10.67 -18.03
C ASN A 187 -11.15 11.81 -18.82
N ILE A 188 -10.93 11.60 -20.11
CA ILE A 188 -10.21 12.50 -20.99
C ILE A 188 -11.21 13.21 -21.89
N ILE A 189 -11.34 14.53 -21.73
CA ILE A 189 -12.16 15.38 -22.60
C ILE A 189 -11.24 16.11 -23.58
N THR A 190 -11.46 15.94 -24.87
CA THR A 190 -10.62 16.54 -25.92
C THR A 190 -11.43 16.91 -27.17
N GLN A 191 -10.94 17.87 -27.95
CA GLN A 191 -11.60 18.34 -29.18
C GLN A 191 -10.60 18.44 -30.34
N ASN A 192 -9.68 19.41 -30.33
CA ASN A 192 -8.76 19.67 -31.45
C ASN A 192 -7.29 19.78 -31.02
N ARG A 193 -6.88 18.98 -30.03
CA ARG A 193 -5.56 19.11 -29.36
C ARG A 193 -4.72 17.85 -29.46
N ALA A 194 -4.56 17.30 -30.66
CA ALA A 194 -3.85 16.05 -30.92
C ALA A 194 -2.43 16.00 -30.30
N LYS A 195 -1.65 17.09 -30.37
CA LYS A 195 -0.28 17.14 -29.80
C LYS A 195 -0.29 17.01 -28.27
N SER A 196 -1.13 17.79 -27.60
CA SER A 196 -1.26 17.74 -26.14
C SER A 196 -1.82 16.40 -25.67
N LEU A 197 -2.78 15.85 -26.41
CA LEU A 197 -3.35 14.53 -26.14
C LEU A 197 -2.29 13.44 -26.25
N ARG A 198 -1.48 13.43 -27.32
CA ARG A 198 -0.37 12.47 -27.48
C ARG A 198 0.58 12.50 -26.29
N ARG A 199 0.94 13.69 -25.80
CA ARG A 199 1.81 13.84 -24.62
C ARG A 199 1.15 13.28 -23.35
N LEU A 200 -0.14 13.54 -23.13
CA LEU A 200 -0.88 12.99 -22.00
C LEU A 200 -0.92 11.45 -22.06
N LEU A 201 -1.26 10.89 -23.23
CA LEU A 201 -1.38 9.45 -23.43
C LEU A 201 -0.03 8.75 -23.27
N ALA A 202 1.06 9.34 -23.75
CA ALA A 202 2.41 8.83 -23.51
C ALA A 202 2.75 8.82 -22.00
N SER A 203 2.40 9.89 -21.28
CA SER A 203 2.61 9.96 -19.82
C SER A 203 1.82 8.89 -19.06
N LEU A 204 0.52 8.76 -19.37
CA LEU A 204 -0.35 7.75 -18.76
C LEU A 204 0.12 6.34 -19.07
N ARG A 205 0.48 6.03 -20.33
CA ARG A 205 0.97 4.71 -20.72
C ARG A 205 2.23 4.30 -19.98
N ASN A 206 3.14 5.24 -19.75
CA ASN A 206 4.44 4.98 -19.12
C ASN A 206 4.40 5.09 -17.59
N THR A 207 3.23 5.37 -17.00
CA THR A 207 3.07 5.43 -15.54
C THR A 207 3.05 4.03 -14.94
N TYR A 208 3.59 3.89 -13.73
CA TYR A 208 3.65 2.62 -13.01
C TYR A 208 2.41 2.42 -12.12
N TYR A 209 1.48 1.57 -12.54
CA TYR A 209 0.21 1.32 -11.85
C TYR A 209 0.24 0.17 -10.83
N VAL A 210 1.40 -0.44 -10.55
CA VAL A 210 1.55 -1.51 -9.54
C VAL A 210 0.57 -2.70 -9.76
N GLY A 211 0.15 -2.92 -11.01
CA GLY A 211 -0.83 -3.95 -11.38
C GLY A 211 -2.30 -3.53 -11.31
N ASP A 212 -2.60 -2.27 -10.97
CA ASP A 212 -3.96 -1.76 -10.98
C ASP A 212 -4.52 -1.66 -12.41
N GLU A 213 -5.79 -2.05 -12.57
CA GLU A 213 -6.55 -1.78 -13.77
C GLU A 213 -7.16 -0.37 -13.70
N VAL A 214 -6.72 0.50 -14.61
CA VAL A 214 -7.13 1.89 -14.73
C VAL A 214 -7.92 2.07 -16.03
N PRO A 215 -9.25 1.93 -16.02
CA PRO A 215 -10.05 2.17 -17.21
C PRO A 215 -10.00 3.64 -17.61
N ILE A 216 -9.91 3.90 -18.91
CA ILE A 216 -9.94 5.24 -19.49
C ILE A 216 -11.14 5.44 -20.41
N SER A 217 -11.76 6.61 -20.31
CA SER A 217 -12.84 7.04 -21.20
C SER A 217 -12.46 8.32 -21.93
N PHE A 218 -12.64 8.34 -23.24
CA PHE A 218 -12.50 9.53 -24.06
C PHE A 218 -13.88 10.12 -24.34
N ASN A 219 -14.05 11.41 -24.04
CA ASN A 219 -15.25 12.17 -24.36
C ASN A 219 -14.87 13.28 -25.34
N MET A 220 -15.27 13.12 -26.61
CA MET A 220 -14.97 14.05 -27.69
C MET A 220 -16.21 14.85 -28.10
N ASP A 221 -16.04 16.15 -28.32
CA ASP A 221 -17.11 17.01 -28.84
C ASP A 221 -17.31 16.82 -30.35
N SER A 222 -18.40 17.38 -30.87
CA SER A 222 -18.85 17.32 -32.27
C SER A 222 -17.81 17.78 -33.29
N ARG A 223 -17.01 18.80 -32.96
CA ARG A 223 -15.97 19.37 -33.84
C ARG A 223 -14.57 18.78 -33.60
N VAL A 224 -14.47 17.47 -33.39
CA VAL A 224 -13.17 16.77 -33.28
C VAL A 224 -12.45 16.76 -34.64
N ASP A 225 -11.17 17.10 -34.66
CA ASP A 225 -10.36 17.06 -35.88
C ASP A 225 -9.86 15.63 -36.18
N ALA A 226 -9.56 15.35 -37.45
CA ALA A 226 -9.13 14.03 -37.90
C ALA A 226 -7.86 13.55 -37.17
N ALA A 227 -6.92 14.45 -36.86
CA ALA A 227 -5.69 14.09 -36.16
C ALA A 227 -5.95 13.64 -34.70
N THR A 228 -6.86 14.30 -33.98
CA THR A 228 -7.24 13.86 -32.62
C THR A 228 -8.00 12.54 -32.67
N LEU A 229 -8.93 12.38 -33.62
CA LEU A 229 -9.69 11.14 -33.77
C LEU A 229 -8.77 9.95 -34.07
N ASN A 230 -7.82 10.10 -34.99
CA ASN A 230 -6.83 9.08 -35.32
C ASN A 230 -5.93 8.76 -34.12
N THR A 231 -5.51 9.77 -33.35
CA THR A 231 -4.73 9.58 -32.11
C THR A 231 -5.50 8.72 -31.11
N VAL A 232 -6.78 9.00 -30.87
CA VAL A 232 -7.58 8.24 -29.91
C VAL A 232 -7.83 6.82 -30.41
N ASN A 233 -8.19 6.64 -31.69
CA ASN A 233 -8.50 5.33 -32.25
C ASN A 233 -7.28 4.40 -32.23
N SER A 234 -6.12 4.90 -32.66
CA SER A 234 -4.86 4.13 -32.72
C SER A 234 -4.19 3.90 -31.36
N PHE A 235 -4.59 4.63 -30.31
CA PHE A 235 -3.96 4.48 -29.00
C PHE A 235 -4.31 3.15 -28.34
N ASP A 236 -3.31 2.29 -28.16
CA ASP A 236 -3.43 1.08 -27.36
C ASP A 236 -3.26 1.38 -25.87
N TRP A 237 -4.18 0.84 -25.05
CA TRP A 237 -4.20 1.06 -23.61
C TRP A 237 -3.98 -0.26 -22.87
N PRO A 238 -2.76 -0.54 -22.37
CA PRO A 238 -2.44 -1.83 -21.77
C PRO A 238 -2.91 -1.98 -20.33
N HIS A 239 -3.37 -0.89 -19.69
CA HIS A 239 -3.66 -0.84 -18.26
C HIS A 239 -5.16 -0.90 -17.95
N GLY A 240 -6.01 -1.40 -18.85
CA GLY A 240 -7.44 -1.64 -18.57
C GLY A 240 -8.38 -1.37 -19.75
N GLY A 241 -9.66 -1.19 -19.46
CA GLY A 241 -10.67 -0.88 -20.47
C GLY A 241 -10.53 0.51 -21.11
N LYS A 242 -10.72 0.61 -22.43
CA LYS A 242 -10.76 1.86 -23.20
C LYS A 242 -12.16 2.08 -23.77
N THR A 243 -12.82 3.16 -23.35
CA THR A 243 -14.15 3.56 -23.88
C THR A 243 -14.04 4.84 -24.69
N LEU A 244 -14.68 4.88 -25.87
CA LEU A 244 -14.76 6.08 -26.71
C LEU A 244 -16.19 6.59 -26.80
N ARG A 245 -16.40 7.87 -26.47
CA ARG A 245 -17.68 8.57 -26.64
C ARG A 245 -17.45 9.80 -27.49
N ARG A 246 -18.16 9.89 -28.61
CA ARG A 246 -18.16 11.04 -29.50
C ARG A 246 -19.55 11.65 -29.53
N ARG A 247 -19.64 12.95 -29.27
CA ARG A 247 -20.87 13.71 -29.48
C ARG A 247 -21.09 13.93 -30.98
N ILE A 248 -22.22 13.49 -31.52
CA ILE A 248 -22.57 13.65 -32.94
C ILE A 248 -23.28 15.01 -33.18
N ILE A 249 -24.11 15.45 -32.24
CA ILE A 249 -24.85 16.72 -32.32
C ILE A 249 -24.57 17.55 -31.06
N GLN A 250 -24.34 18.86 -31.23
CA GLN A 250 -24.23 19.81 -30.12
C GLN A 250 -25.61 20.00 -29.46
N GLY A 251 -26.00 19.06 -28.60
CA GLY A 251 -27.10 19.30 -27.68
C GLY A 251 -26.68 20.42 -26.72
N GLY A 252 -27.39 21.55 -26.75
CA GLY A 252 -27.20 22.61 -25.76
C GLY A 252 -27.37 22.07 -24.34
N LEU A 253 -26.96 22.84 -23.33
CA LEU A 253 -27.39 22.58 -21.95
C LEU A 253 -28.91 22.48 -21.99
N ILE A 254 -29.50 21.33 -21.64
CA ILE A 254 -30.96 21.16 -21.65
C ILE A 254 -31.51 22.22 -20.70
N ARG A 255 -32.06 23.30 -21.28
CA ARG A 255 -32.89 24.23 -20.53
C ARG A 255 -34.12 23.43 -20.18
N THR A 256 -34.31 23.13 -18.90
CA THR A 256 -35.64 22.85 -18.37
C THR A 256 -36.53 24.04 -18.78
N GLN A 257 -37.31 23.86 -19.85
CA GLN A 257 -38.32 24.85 -20.19
C GLN A 257 -39.39 24.78 -19.10
N ARG A 258 -39.48 25.87 -18.35
CA ARG A 258 -40.58 26.20 -17.44
C ARG A 258 -41.90 26.15 -18.22
N ALA A 259 -42.87 25.39 -17.73
CA ALA A 259 -44.26 25.76 -17.89
C ALA A 259 -44.50 27.03 -17.04
N GLY A 260 -45.07 28.06 -17.68
CA GLY A 260 -45.89 29.12 -17.10
C GLY A 260 -45.39 29.86 -15.84
N GLY A 261 -44.97 31.12 -16.04
CA GLY A 261 -45.30 32.23 -15.14
C GLY A 261 -44.68 32.27 -13.75
N GLN A 262 -43.61 33.05 -13.59
CA GLN A 262 -43.54 34.20 -12.66
C GLN A 262 -42.09 34.70 -12.53
N GLN A 263 -42.02 36.03 -12.48
CA GLN A 263 -40.84 36.87 -12.52
C GLN A 263 -40.24 37.02 -11.12
N LEU A 264 -38.96 36.66 -10.93
CA LEU A 264 -38.16 37.11 -9.79
C LEU A 264 -36.73 37.45 -10.25
N ARG A 265 -36.28 38.62 -9.78
CA ARG A 265 -35.03 39.34 -10.07
C ARG A 265 -33.74 38.56 -9.72
N PRO A 266 -32.56 38.96 -10.23
CA PRO A 266 -31.36 38.11 -10.24
C PRO A 266 -30.56 38.23 -8.94
N PRO A 267 -29.79 37.19 -8.56
CA PRO A 267 -28.59 37.39 -7.76
C PRO A 267 -27.30 37.09 -8.53
N ARG A 268 -26.27 37.73 -7.99
CA ARG A 268 -24.92 38.01 -8.48
C ARG A 268 -24.08 36.79 -8.89
N ARG A 269 -23.13 37.11 -9.78
CA ARG A 269 -21.97 36.34 -10.28
C ARG A 269 -21.43 35.27 -9.31
N LEU A 270 -21.13 34.09 -9.85
CA LEU A 270 -20.14 33.16 -9.29
C LEU A 270 -19.07 32.84 -10.35
N THR A 271 -17.82 32.94 -9.88
CA THR A 271 -16.54 32.69 -10.56
C THR A 271 -16.33 31.20 -10.91
N PRO A 272 -15.39 30.87 -11.82
CA PRO A 272 -15.15 29.50 -12.24
C PRO A 272 -14.10 28.78 -11.38
N PHE A 273 -14.13 27.45 -11.50
CA PHE A 273 -13.21 26.41 -11.01
C PHE A 273 -13.62 25.69 -9.71
N SER A 274 -14.06 24.43 -9.89
CA SER A 274 -13.95 23.39 -8.87
C SER A 274 -13.58 22.06 -9.54
N LEU A 275 -12.48 21.47 -9.07
CA LEU A 275 -12.06 20.12 -9.36
C LEU A 275 -12.88 19.18 -8.45
N SER A 276 -13.80 18.40 -9.01
CA SER A 276 -14.60 17.47 -8.19
C SER A 276 -13.93 16.10 -8.11
N MET A 277 -13.26 15.81 -6.99
CA MET A 277 -12.97 14.45 -6.55
C MET A 277 -14.22 13.87 -5.88
N ARG A 278 -14.80 12.80 -6.44
CA ARG A 278 -15.85 12.03 -5.76
C ARG A 278 -15.21 10.99 -4.85
N ALA A 279 -15.14 11.28 -3.55
CA ALA A 279 -14.99 10.26 -2.52
C ALA A 279 -16.39 9.73 -2.14
N ARG A 280 -16.65 8.43 -2.28
CA ARG A 280 -17.84 7.80 -1.70
C ARG A 280 -17.61 7.64 -0.20
N ARG A 281 -18.47 8.22 0.63
CA ARG A 281 -18.51 7.94 2.07
C ARG A 281 -19.11 6.54 2.32
N PRO A 282 -18.56 5.72 3.23
CA PRO A 282 -19.27 4.57 3.75
C PRO A 282 -20.37 5.04 4.72
N VAL A 283 -21.56 4.45 4.58
CA VAL A 283 -22.69 4.64 5.50
C VAL A 283 -22.51 3.64 6.64
N PHE A 284 -22.44 4.12 7.88
CA PHE A 284 -22.57 3.29 9.08
C PHE A 284 -23.97 3.48 9.66
N PRO A 285 -24.65 2.41 10.11
CA PRO A 285 -25.92 2.52 10.81
C PRO A 285 -25.71 3.09 12.23
N ALA A 286 -26.56 4.04 12.60
CA ALA A 286 -26.59 4.63 13.93
C ALA A 286 -27.07 3.58 14.96
N LYS A 287 -26.39 3.50 16.10
CA LYS A 287 -26.91 2.86 17.31
C LYS A 287 -28.08 3.69 17.84
N GLN A 288 -29.23 3.06 18.05
CA GLN A 288 -30.27 3.57 18.94
C GLN A 288 -29.83 3.31 20.39
N THR A 289 -29.99 4.35 21.20
CA THR A 289 -29.93 4.35 22.68
C THR A 289 -30.99 3.45 23.28
#